data_AF-A0A7Y4NDB2-F1
#
_entry.id   AF-A0A7Y4NDB2-F1
#
_cell.length_a   1.000
_cell.length_b   1.000
_cell.length_c   1.000
_cell.angle_alpha   90.00
_cell.angle_beta   90.00
_cell.angle_gamma   90.00
#
_symmetry.space_group_name_H-M   'P 1'
#
loop_
_entity.id
_entity.type
_entity.pdbx_description
1 polymer ?
#
loop_
_entity_poly.entity_id
_entity_poly.type
_entity_poly.pdbx_seq_one_letter_code
_entity_poly.pdbx_strand_id
1 'polypeptide(L)'
;MHSINIPSGELNEFDLPPVCVVTGERDGVVFKPVKFSWYPRWIGLLVLFNLLIAIIVASAMTKRVKGTLPFTEEAWSRWKRGQALMGFSALASVVLIFTSIALLVEEKPLGLGVLALGAAVPVLAWVFFLRGKGPRALRIDKDAILLSIPNRAAARAITSHFLAGLRPSAWTPPDGQDEGSLDANGAPVRAVCARHEDIVANWACPRCGAFMCPRCENRTRQESLPLCPGCWELRGRAIEKPPESALTAPNVGLLLGLVSLVPFCFILQPVSLVLNIVNLVKARREGGSRLDQRKAIASLVLTGLGTVLTVTLYILGSQP
;
A
#
# COMPACT_ATOMS: atom_id res chain seq x y z
N MET A 1 14.37 -11.14 9.78
CA MET A 1 13.28 -10.66 8.92
C MET A 1 13.23 -11.55 7.69
N HIS A 2 12.05 -12.06 7.34
CA HIS A 2 11.88 -12.96 6.19
C HIS A 2 11.10 -12.24 5.10
N SER A 3 11.63 -12.21 3.88
CA SER A 3 10.97 -11.57 2.74
C SER A 3 10.10 -12.57 2.00
N ILE A 4 8.85 -12.21 1.74
CA ILE A 4 7.94 -12.98 0.90
C ILE A 4 7.36 -12.09 -0.19
N ASN A 5 7.15 -12.66 -1.38
CA ASN A 5 6.54 -11.97 -2.50
C ASN A 5 5.06 -12.37 -2.58
N ILE A 6 4.15 -11.43 -2.33
CA ILE A 6 2.71 -11.66 -2.39
C ILE A 6 2.14 -10.87 -3.56
N PRO A 7 1.32 -11.46 -4.43
CA PRO A 7 0.64 -10.69 -5.48
C PRO A 7 -0.23 -9.57 -4.89
N SER A 8 -0.22 -8.40 -5.52
CA SER A 8 -0.90 -7.21 -4.98
C SER A 8 -2.42 -7.41 -4.84
N GLY A 9 -3.02 -8.19 -5.74
CA GLY A 9 -4.45 -8.56 -5.71
C GLY A 9 -4.83 -9.68 -4.73
N GLU A 10 -3.84 -10.33 -4.12
CA GLU A 10 -4.02 -11.46 -3.19
C GLU A 10 -3.72 -11.08 -1.72
N LEU A 11 -3.65 -9.78 -1.44
CA LEU A 11 -3.50 -9.26 -0.08
C LEU A 11 -4.87 -9.13 0.62
N ASN A 12 -5.64 -10.22 0.68
CA ASN A 12 -6.98 -10.23 1.25
C ASN A 12 -7.21 -11.44 2.18
N GLU A 13 -8.36 -11.47 2.84
CA GLU A 13 -8.75 -12.51 3.80
C GLU A 13 -8.92 -13.89 3.16
N PHE A 14 -9.22 -13.97 1.87
CA PHE A 14 -9.47 -15.24 1.18
C PHE A 14 -8.19 -15.93 0.73
N ASP A 15 -7.17 -15.15 0.38
CA ASP A 15 -5.93 -15.69 -0.21
C ASP A 15 -4.80 -15.87 0.81
N LEU A 16 -5.00 -15.41 2.05
CA LEU A 16 -4.00 -15.49 3.10
C LEU A 16 -4.41 -16.51 4.18
N PRO A 17 -3.51 -17.40 4.61
CA PRO A 17 -3.83 -18.34 5.67
C PRO A 17 -4.05 -17.60 7.00
N PRO A 18 -4.94 -18.10 7.88
CA PRO A 18 -5.24 -17.50 9.18
C PRO A 18 -4.10 -17.75 10.18
N VAL A 19 -2.94 -17.13 9.94
CA VAL A 19 -1.74 -17.22 10.80
C VAL A 19 -1.26 -15.80 11.06
N CYS A 20 -1.18 -15.38 12.31
CA CYS A 20 -0.78 -14.01 12.65
C CYS A 20 0.60 -13.68 12.08
N VAL A 21 0.70 -12.60 11.29
CA VAL A 21 1.96 -12.20 10.64
C VAL A 21 3.06 -11.77 11.63
N VAL A 22 2.70 -11.44 12.87
CA VAL A 22 3.66 -10.99 13.90
C VAL A 22 4.02 -12.10 14.88
N THR A 23 3.04 -12.82 15.43
CA THR A 23 3.27 -13.85 16.46
C THR A 23 3.42 -15.25 15.88
N GLY A 24 2.82 -15.53 14.72
CA GLY A 24 2.76 -16.86 14.12
C GLY A 24 1.65 -17.77 14.71
N GLU A 25 0.83 -17.26 15.63
CA GLU A 25 -0.31 -17.98 16.21
C GLU A 25 -1.42 -18.18 15.17
N ARG A 26 -2.20 -19.27 15.33
CA ARG A 26 -3.35 -19.60 14.46
C ARG A 26 -4.70 -19.28 15.10
N ASP A 27 -4.74 -19.24 16.43
CA ASP A 27 -5.96 -18.98 17.18
C ASP A 27 -6.16 -17.48 17.42
N GLY A 28 -7.43 -17.04 17.43
CA GLY A 28 -7.77 -15.62 17.66
C GLY A 28 -7.27 -14.69 16.55
N VAL A 29 -7.00 -15.21 15.35
CA VAL A 29 -6.54 -14.43 14.21
C VAL A 29 -7.73 -13.71 13.57
N VAL A 30 -7.62 -12.39 13.46
CA VAL A 30 -8.58 -11.53 12.79
C VAL A 30 -7.89 -10.79 11.65
N PHE A 31 -8.53 -10.72 10.49
CA PHE A 31 -8.01 -9.97 9.36
C PHE A 31 -8.23 -8.47 9.58
N LYS A 32 -7.13 -7.71 9.66
CA LYS A 32 -7.17 -6.26 9.88
C LYS A 32 -6.77 -5.51 8.61
N PRO A 33 -7.42 -4.38 8.29
CA PRO A 33 -7.07 -3.59 7.13
C PRO A 33 -5.71 -2.92 7.34
N VAL A 34 -4.81 -3.11 6.38
CA VAL A 34 -3.48 -2.52 6.37
C VAL A 34 -3.27 -1.68 5.12
N LYS A 35 -2.50 -0.60 5.28
CA LYS A 35 -2.07 0.26 4.20
C LYS A 35 -0.56 0.28 4.17
N PHE A 36 0.01 -0.27 3.11
CA PHE A 36 1.44 -0.21 2.87
C PHE A 36 1.77 0.98 1.97
N SER A 37 2.80 1.73 2.37
CA SER A 37 3.40 2.78 1.55
C SER A 37 4.88 2.47 1.37
N TRP A 38 5.36 2.59 0.15
CA TRP A 38 6.77 2.39 -0.18
C TRP A 38 7.28 3.54 -1.03
N TYR A 39 8.47 4.05 -0.69
CA TYR A 39 9.21 4.99 -1.51
C TYR A 39 10.67 4.53 -1.63
N PRO A 40 11.35 4.83 -2.76
CA PRO A 40 12.75 4.49 -2.94
C PRO A 40 13.66 5.09 -1.87
N ARG A 41 14.62 4.30 -1.36
CA ARG A 41 15.56 4.72 -0.30
C ARG A 41 16.45 5.91 -0.70
N TRP A 42 16.80 6.03 -1.98
CA TRP A 42 17.66 7.11 -2.47
C TRP A 42 17.03 8.50 -2.31
N ILE A 43 15.71 8.59 -2.12
CA ILE A 43 15.02 9.88 -1.89
C ILE A 43 15.52 10.55 -0.61
N GLY A 44 16.04 9.78 0.37
CA GLY A 44 16.70 10.35 1.53
C GLY A 44 17.88 11.27 1.18
N LEU A 45 18.58 11.02 0.06
CA LEU A 45 19.66 11.89 -0.40
C LEU A 45 19.15 13.27 -0.83
N LEU A 46 17.92 13.36 -1.36
CA LEU A 46 17.33 14.65 -1.77
C LEU A 46 17.08 15.58 -0.59
N VAL A 47 16.88 15.02 0.62
CA VAL A 47 16.63 15.81 1.83
C VAL A 47 17.83 16.71 2.16
N LEU A 48 19.05 16.28 1.83
CA LEU A 48 20.27 17.05 2.04
C LEU A 48 20.39 18.25 1.10
N PHE A 49 19.85 18.14 -0.12
CA PHE A 49 19.90 19.22 -1.11
C PHE A 49 18.76 20.20 -0.94
N ASN A 50 17.54 19.68 -0.78
CA ASN A 50 16.34 20.48 -0.65
C ASN A 50 15.18 19.64 -0.09
N LEU A 51 14.77 19.96 1.15
CA LEU A 51 13.66 19.27 1.83
C LEU A 51 12.36 19.29 1.00
N LEU A 52 12.06 20.41 0.35
CA LEU A 52 10.83 20.56 -0.43
C LEU A 52 10.83 19.64 -1.65
N ILE A 53 11.92 19.61 -2.42
CA ILE A 53 12.08 18.70 -3.56
C ILE A 53 11.97 17.24 -3.09
N ALA A 54 12.60 16.90 -1.98
CA ALA A 54 12.53 15.55 -1.41
C ALA A 54 11.10 15.14 -1.07
N ILE A 55 10.31 16.01 -0.42
CA ILE A 55 8.90 15.76 -0.09
C ILE A 55 8.08 15.53 -1.36
N ILE A 56 8.30 16.33 -2.39
CA ILE A 56 7.52 16.22 -3.63
C ILE A 56 7.86 14.93 -4.37
N VAL A 57 9.14 14.61 -4.53
CA VAL A 57 9.59 13.35 -5.15
C VAL A 57 9.13 12.15 -4.33
N ALA A 58 9.20 12.23 -2.99
CA ALA A 58 8.66 11.20 -2.10
C ALA A 58 7.17 10.98 -2.34
N SER A 59 6.38 12.05 -2.38
CA SER A 59 4.94 11.98 -2.63
C SER A 59 4.62 11.37 -4.00
N ALA A 60 5.33 11.83 -5.05
CA ALA A 60 5.20 11.36 -6.42
C ALA A 60 5.48 9.86 -6.58
N MET A 61 6.56 9.40 -5.96
CA MET A 61 7.07 8.03 -6.09
C MET A 61 6.51 7.08 -5.04
N THR A 62 5.73 7.57 -4.07
CA THR A 62 5.12 6.71 -3.06
C THR A 62 4.08 5.81 -3.70
N LYS A 63 4.42 4.53 -3.79
CA LYS A 63 3.47 3.48 -4.14
C LYS A 63 2.69 3.08 -2.91
N ARG A 64 1.38 2.91 -3.05
CA ARG A 64 0.47 2.56 -1.95
C ARG A 64 -0.32 1.32 -2.34
N VAL A 65 -0.40 0.36 -1.43
CA VAL A 65 -1.25 -0.83 -1.56
C VAL A 65 -2.10 -0.94 -0.29
N LYS A 66 -3.39 -1.21 -0.48
CA LYS A 66 -4.33 -1.52 0.60
C LYS A 66 -4.62 -3.02 0.54
N GLY A 67 -4.83 -3.64 1.69
CA GLY A 67 -5.31 -5.01 1.78
C GLY A 67 -5.59 -5.38 3.23
N THR A 68 -5.81 -6.66 3.49
CA THR A 68 -5.96 -7.18 4.85
C THR A 68 -4.84 -8.15 5.17
N LEU A 69 -4.43 -8.17 6.44
CA LEU A 69 -3.45 -9.13 6.93
C LEU A 69 -3.97 -9.79 8.22
N PRO A 70 -3.65 -11.07 8.46
CA PRO A 70 -4.02 -11.75 9.69
C PRO A 70 -3.19 -11.24 10.89
N PHE A 71 -3.87 -10.74 11.92
CA PHE A 71 -3.28 -10.34 13.19
C PHE A 71 -4.07 -10.92 14.37
N THR A 72 -3.38 -11.24 15.47
CA THR A 72 -4.06 -11.32 16.78
C THR A 72 -4.35 -9.91 17.29
N GLU A 73 -5.39 -9.74 18.12
CA GLU A 73 -5.76 -8.41 18.64
C GLU A 73 -4.64 -7.75 19.46
N GLU A 74 -3.87 -8.54 20.19
CA GLU A 74 -2.72 -8.07 20.95
C GLU A 74 -1.60 -7.55 20.04
N ALA A 75 -1.26 -8.31 19.00
CA ALA A 75 -0.24 -7.91 18.04
C ALA A 75 -0.68 -6.65 17.27
N TRP A 76 -1.95 -6.59 16.88
CA TRP A 76 -2.54 -5.45 16.18
C TRP A 76 -2.49 -4.18 17.03
N SER A 77 -2.97 -4.24 18.26
CA SER A 77 -3.01 -3.08 19.17
C SER A 77 -1.61 -2.56 19.49
N ARG A 78 -0.63 -3.46 19.70
CA ARG A 78 0.78 -3.10 19.91
C ARG A 78 1.39 -2.43 18.69
N TRP A 79 1.15 -2.96 17.50
CA TRP A 79 1.64 -2.37 16.24
C TRP A 79 1.02 -1.00 15.96
N LYS A 80 -0.30 -0.89 16.13
CA LYS A 80 -1.04 0.37 15.93
C LYS A 80 -0.60 1.45 16.93
N ARG A 81 -0.38 1.08 18.19
CA ARG A 81 0.20 1.98 19.21
C ARG A 81 1.59 2.46 18.81
N GLY A 82 2.45 1.56 18.31
CA GLY A 82 3.78 1.93 17.80
C GLY A 82 3.72 2.90 16.62
N GLN A 83 2.78 2.73 15.69
CA GLN A 83 2.56 3.68 14.59
C GLN A 83 2.07 5.05 15.08
N ALA A 84 1.12 5.08 16.00
CA ALA A 84 0.62 6.32 16.59
C ALA A 84 1.74 7.08 17.32
N LEU A 85 2.52 6.39 18.15
CA LEU A 85 3.68 6.97 18.86
C LEU A 85 4.72 7.52 17.89
N MET A 86 4.98 6.84 16.77
CA MET A 86 5.86 7.39 15.73
C MET A 86 5.32 8.69 15.14
N GLY A 87 4.02 8.77 14.85
CA GLY A 87 3.37 10.00 14.39
C GLY A 87 3.52 11.15 15.39
N PHE A 88 3.25 10.89 16.67
CA PHE A 88 3.46 11.86 17.75
C PHE A 88 4.92 12.29 17.88
N SER A 89 5.87 11.36 17.77
CA SER A 89 7.30 11.66 17.84
C SER A 89 7.77 12.56 16.68
N ALA A 90 7.20 12.40 15.49
CA ALA A 90 7.50 13.25 14.35
C ALA A 90 6.93 14.67 14.54
N LEU A 91 5.71 14.79 15.09
CA LEU A 91 5.14 16.09 15.43
C LEU A 91 5.95 16.81 16.52
N ALA A 92 6.32 16.09 17.58
CA ALA A 92 7.16 16.61 18.66
C ALA A 92 8.53 17.08 18.13
N SER A 93 9.14 16.33 17.20
CA SER A 93 10.38 16.71 16.52
C SER A 93 10.24 18.06 15.80
N VAL A 94 9.15 18.27 15.06
CA VAL A 94 8.88 19.56 14.38
C VAL A 94 8.80 20.71 15.38
N VAL A 95 8.04 20.54 16.47
CA VAL A 95 7.94 21.57 17.53
C VAL A 95 9.31 21.87 18.14
N LEU A 96 10.08 20.84 18.50
CA LEU A 96 11.42 21.00 19.06
C LEU A 96 12.38 21.73 18.09
N ILE A 97 12.30 21.46 16.79
CA ILE A 97 13.12 22.17 15.79
C ILE A 97 12.75 23.67 15.76
N PHE A 98 11.48 24.02 15.74
CA PHE A 98 11.06 25.44 15.78
C PHE A 98 11.47 26.12 17.09
N THR A 99 11.30 25.46 18.23
CA THR A 99 11.75 25.96 19.53
C THR A 99 13.27 26.16 19.57
N SER A 100 14.03 25.21 19.00
CA SER A 100 15.49 25.32 18.90
C SER A 100 15.90 26.53 18.07
N ILE A 101 15.27 26.77 16.90
CA ILE A 101 15.53 27.94 16.07
C ILE A 101 15.28 29.23 16.85
N ALA A 102 14.15 29.33 17.56
CA ALA A 102 13.84 30.51 18.38
C ALA A 102 14.90 30.75 19.47
N LEU A 103 15.34 29.71 20.17
CA LEU A 103 16.39 29.81 21.19
C LEU A 103 17.77 30.19 20.62
N LEU A 104 18.09 29.70 19.41
CA LEU A 104 19.35 30.04 18.73
C LEU A 104 19.36 31.49 18.25
N VAL A 105 18.21 32.04 17.85
CA VAL A 105 18.07 33.47 17.52
C VAL A 105 18.31 34.36 18.74
N GLU A 106 17.96 33.88 19.94
CA GLU A 106 18.25 34.56 21.22
C GLU A 106 19.65 34.27 21.77
N GLU A 107 20.54 33.63 20.99
CA GLU A 107 21.91 33.25 21.39
C GLU A 107 22.00 32.35 22.65
N LYS A 108 20.91 31.65 22.99
CA LYS A 108 20.89 30.74 24.15
C LYS A 108 21.56 29.41 23.79
N PRO A 109 22.59 28.96 24.54
CA PRO A 109 23.30 27.71 24.25
C PRO A 109 22.40 26.46 24.35
N LEU A 110 21.28 26.57 25.08
CA LEU A 110 20.23 25.54 25.15
C LEU A 110 19.64 25.19 23.77
N GLY A 111 19.69 26.10 22.80
CA GLY A 111 19.16 25.88 21.45
C GLY A 111 19.76 24.65 20.76
N LEU A 112 21.07 24.42 20.93
CA LEU A 112 21.76 23.24 20.36
C LEU A 112 21.30 21.93 21.00
N GLY A 113 21.09 21.91 22.32
CA GLY A 113 20.59 20.74 23.04
C GLY A 113 19.16 20.37 22.60
N VAL A 114 18.30 21.37 22.44
CA VAL A 114 16.92 21.18 21.94
C VAL A 114 16.93 20.68 20.49
N LEU A 115 17.85 21.16 19.64
CA LEU A 115 18.00 20.68 18.26
C LEU A 115 18.36 19.19 18.21
N ALA A 116 19.37 18.79 19.00
CA ALA A 116 19.82 17.41 19.09
C ALA A 116 18.69 16.50 19.57
N LEU A 117 17.90 16.95 20.56
CA LEU A 117 16.74 16.21 21.04
C LEU A 117 15.66 16.09 19.95
N GLY A 118 15.40 17.16 19.20
CA GLY A 118 14.47 17.17 18.06
C GLY A 118 14.82 16.11 17.02
N ALA A 119 16.11 15.91 16.72
CA ALA A 119 16.57 14.85 15.82
C ALA A 119 16.55 13.44 16.46
N ALA A 120 16.90 13.33 17.75
CA ALA A 120 17.01 12.04 18.45
C ALA A 120 15.64 11.38 18.72
N VAL A 121 14.64 12.15 19.12
CA VAL A 121 13.29 11.65 19.49
C VAL A 121 12.67 10.71 18.45
N PRO A 122 12.53 11.07 17.16
CA PRO A 122 11.93 10.18 16.15
C PRO A 122 12.80 8.95 15.87
N VAL A 123 14.13 9.06 15.97
CA VAL A 123 15.05 7.92 15.80
C VAL A 123 14.87 6.91 16.93
N LEU A 124 14.84 7.38 18.18
CA LEU A 124 14.62 6.53 19.35
C LEU A 124 13.23 5.89 19.29
N ALA A 125 12.19 6.66 18.94
CA ALA A 125 10.84 6.13 18.77
C ALA A 125 10.81 5.00 17.71
N TRP A 126 11.48 5.19 16.58
CA TRP A 126 11.58 4.16 15.55
C TRP A 126 12.30 2.90 16.04
N VAL A 127 13.45 3.05 16.70
CA VAL A 127 14.25 1.92 17.22
C VAL A 127 13.47 1.11 18.25
N PHE A 128 12.82 1.77 19.21
CA PHE A 128 12.15 1.08 20.32
C PHE A 128 10.75 0.55 19.95
N PHE A 129 9.99 1.23 19.08
CA PHE A 129 8.58 0.88 18.84
C PHE A 129 8.30 0.27 17.46
N LEU A 130 9.09 0.56 16.43
CA LEU A 130 8.78 0.11 15.06
C LEU A 130 9.78 -0.90 14.51
N ARG A 131 11.06 -0.81 14.88
CA ARG A 131 12.12 -1.64 14.31
C ARG A 131 11.86 -3.12 14.64
N GLY A 132 11.55 -3.91 13.62
CA GLY A 132 11.35 -5.36 13.76
C GLY A 132 10.01 -5.81 14.33
N LYS A 133 9.13 -4.89 14.75
CA LYS A 133 7.89 -5.22 15.46
C LYS A 133 6.66 -5.42 14.56
N GLY A 134 6.76 -5.17 13.27
CA GLY A 134 5.63 -5.33 12.35
C GLY A 134 6.05 -5.60 10.90
N PRO A 135 5.07 -5.94 10.05
CA PRO A 135 5.32 -6.18 8.63
C PRO A 135 5.75 -4.87 7.94
N ARG A 136 6.71 -4.97 7.01
CA ARG A 136 7.22 -3.83 6.25
C ARG A 136 7.26 -4.13 4.77
N ALA A 137 6.69 -3.24 3.96
CA ALA A 137 6.87 -3.28 2.51
C ALA A 137 8.31 -2.90 2.14
N LEU A 138 9.04 -3.84 1.57
CA LEU A 138 10.40 -3.64 1.06
C LEU A 138 10.38 -3.10 -0.37
N ARG A 139 9.39 -3.52 -1.16
CA ARG A 139 9.18 -3.09 -2.54
C ARG A 139 7.71 -3.31 -2.90
N ILE A 140 7.16 -2.38 -3.68
CA ILE A 140 5.82 -2.51 -4.27
C ILE A 140 5.98 -2.43 -5.79
N ASP A 141 5.64 -3.50 -6.48
CA ASP A 141 5.51 -3.55 -7.94
C ASP A 141 4.02 -3.54 -8.32
N LYS A 142 3.70 -3.53 -9.62
CA LYS A 142 2.29 -3.52 -10.07
C LYS A 142 1.59 -4.83 -9.69
N ASP A 143 2.29 -5.94 -9.90
CA ASP A 143 1.70 -7.28 -9.79
C ASP A 143 1.97 -7.92 -8.43
N ALA A 144 2.98 -7.46 -7.69
CA ALA A 144 3.36 -8.05 -6.41
C ALA A 144 3.96 -7.07 -5.41
N ILE A 145 3.85 -7.40 -4.13
CA ILE A 145 4.43 -6.69 -2.99
C ILE A 145 5.42 -7.60 -2.27
N LEU A 146 6.65 -7.11 -2.14
CA LEU A 146 7.68 -7.77 -1.34
C LEU A 146 7.53 -7.31 0.12
N LEU A 147 7.02 -8.19 0.96
CA LEU A 147 6.79 -7.95 2.38
C LEU A 147 7.87 -8.61 3.23
N SER A 148 8.42 -7.84 4.17
CA SER A 148 9.26 -8.35 5.25
C SER A 148 8.39 -8.68 6.45
N ILE A 149 8.32 -9.96 6.80
CA ILE A 149 7.58 -10.48 7.95
C ILE A 149 8.56 -10.77 9.10
N PRO A 150 8.24 -10.35 10.34
CA PRO A 150 9.10 -10.59 11.49
C PRO A 150 9.14 -12.07 11.89
N ASN A 151 8.01 -12.79 11.80
CA ASN A 151 7.90 -14.19 12.21
C ASN A 151 8.20 -15.18 11.07
N ARG A 152 9.08 -16.14 11.33
CA ARG A 152 9.50 -17.17 10.36
C ARG A 152 8.42 -18.20 10.06
N ALA A 153 7.62 -18.59 11.05
CA ALA A 153 6.56 -19.58 10.89
C ALA A 153 5.42 -19.02 10.03
N ALA A 154 4.99 -17.79 10.29
CA ALA A 154 4.01 -17.09 9.47
C ALA A 154 4.49 -16.91 8.02
N ALA A 155 5.74 -16.46 7.82
CA ALA A 155 6.32 -16.32 6.49
C ALA A 155 6.33 -17.66 5.72
N ARG A 156 6.75 -18.75 6.37
CA ARG A 156 6.72 -20.09 5.78
C ARG A 156 5.31 -20.55 5.44
N ALA A 157 4.34 -20.35 6.34
CA ALA A 157 2.94 -20.74 6.12
C ALA A 157 2.33 -20.01 4.91
N ILE A 158 2.59 -18.71 4.77
CA ILE A 158 2.12 -17.92 3.63
C ILE A 158 2.81 -18.38 2.34
N THR A 159 4.14 -18.57 2.35
CA THR A 159 4.85 -19.08 1.18
C THR A 159 4.37 -20.48 0.79
N SER A 160 4.20 -21.39 1.74
CA SER A 160 3.68 -22.73 1.46
C SER A 160 2.26 -22.71 0.93
N HIS A 161 1.41 -21.78 1.39
CA HIS A 161 0.05 -21.63 0.89
C HIS A 161 0.04 -21.23 -0.59
N PHE A 162 0.84 -20.25 -0.98
CA PHE A 162 0.95 -19.85 -2.38
C PHE A 162 1.61 -20.94 -3.24
N LEU A 163 2.66 -21.61 -2.74
CA LEU A 163 3.30 -22.73 -3.46
C LEU A 163 2.38 -23.94 -3.59
N ALA A 164 1.52 -24.21 -2.61
CA ALA A 164 0.52 -25.27 -2.70
C ALA A 164 -0.50 -24.97 -3.81
N GLY A 165 -0.84 -23.69 -4.02
CA GLY A 165 -1.66 -23.28 -5.16
C GLY A 165 -1.02 -23.52 -6.54
N LEU A 166 0.31 -23.58 -6.60
CA LEU A 166 1.04 -23.91 -7.82
C LEU A 166 1.08 -25.43 -8.10
N ARG A 167 0.85 -26.27 -7.08
CA ARG A 167 0.81 -27.71 -7.27
C ARG A 167 -0.59 -28.08 -7.78
N PRO A 168 -0.71 -28.85 -8.87
CA PRO A 168 -1.96 -29.53 -9.18
C PRO A 168 -2.40 -30.27 -7.92
N SER A 169 -3.64 -30.09 -7.49
CA SER A 169 -4.14 -30.73 -6.27
C SER A 169 -4.24 -32.23 -6.52
N ALA A 170 -3.17 -32.98 -6.30
CA ALA A 170 -3.28 -34.42 -6.14
C ALA A 170 -4.07 -34.64 -4.84
N TRP A 171 -5.39 -34.77 -4.95
CA TRP A 171 -6.25 -35.22 -3.86
C TRP A 171 -5.72 -36.56 -3.37
N THR A 172 -5.37 -36.63 -2.10
CA THR A 172 -5.10 -37.89 -1.41
C THR A 172 -6.37 -38.30 -0.68
N PRO A 173 -6.95 -39.48 -0.97
CA PRO A 173 -8.12 -40.00 -0.26
C PRO A 173 -7.80 -40.12 1.25
N PRO A 174 -8.78 -39.86 2.14
CA PRO A 174 -8.63 -40.17 3.55
C PRO A 174 -8.52 -41.68 3.74
N ASP A 175 -7.51 -42.08 4.51
CA ASP A 175 -7.05 -43.44 4.79
C ASP A 175 -8.11 -44.56 4.67
N GLY A 176 -7.86 -45.47 3.73
CA GLY A 176 -8.34 -46.86 3.81
C GLY A 176 -9.65 -47.21 3.10
N GLN A 177 -10.24 -46.30 2.31
CA GLN A 177 -11.28 -46.70 1.36
C GLN A 177 -10.64 -47.05 0.01
N ASP A 178 -11.00 -48.24 -0.47
CA ASP A 178 -10.57 -48.87 -1.73
C ASP A 178 -10.19 -47.85 -2.80
N GLU A 179 -9.07 -48.10 -3.48
CA GLU A 179 -8.54 -47.37 -4.63
C GLU A 179 -9.60 -47.26 -5.76
N GLY A 180 -10.62 -46.45 -5.53
CA GLY A 180 -11.69 -46.11 -6.44
C GLY A 180 -11.14 -45.16 -7.48
N SER A 181 -10.27 -45.70 -8.32
CA SER A 181 -9.41 -45.12 -9.35
C SER A 181 -8.79 -43.75 -9.12
N LEU A 182 -9.48 -42.64 -8.80
CA LEU A 182 -8.99 -41.27 -9.00
C LEU A 182 -8.37 -41.00 -10.37
N ASP A 183 -8.72 -39.86 -10.96
CA ASP A 183 -8.05 -39.45 -12.18
C ASP A 183 -6.68 -38.79 -11.89
N ALA A 184 -5.91 -38.47 -12.93
CA ALA A 184 -4.61 -37.81 -12.81
C ALA A 184 -4.65 -36.43 -12.09
N ASN A 185 -5.84 -35.90 -11.82
CA ASN A 185 -6.06 -34.62 -11.13
C ASN A 185 -6.58 -34.80 -9.69
N GLY A 186 -6.70 -36.03 -9.19
CA GLY A 186 -7.21 -36.31 -7.85
C GLY A 186 -8.73 -36.11 -7.70
N ALA A 187 -9.50 -35.93 -8.77
CA ALA A 187 -10.95 -35.95 -8.60
C ALA A 187 -11.42 -37.41 -8.41
N PRO A 188 -12.41 -37.68 -7.53
CA PRO A 188 -13.14 -38.95 -7.58
C PRO A 188 -13.63 -39.12 -9.02
N VAL A 189 -13.48 -40.31 -9.62
CA VAL A 189 -13.74 -40.57 -11.05
C VAL A 189 -15.19 -40.30 -11.49
N ARG A 190 -16.06 -39.91 -10.55
CA ARG A 190 -17.46 -39.53 -10.78
C ARG A 190 -17.91 -38.27 -10.02
N ALA A 191 -17.00 -37.44 -9.54
CA ALA A 191 -17.40 -36.15 -8.96
C ALA A 191 -17.98 -35.27 -10.07
N VAL A 192 -19.21 -34.81 -9.88
CA VAL A 192 -19.92 -33.98 -10.86
C VAL A 192 -19.79 -32.52 -10.46
N CYS A 193 -19.69 -31.63 -11.45
CA CYS A 193 -19.63 -30.20 -11.18
C CYS A 193 -20.89 -29.72 -10.46
N ALA A 194 -20.73 -28.94 -9.39
CA ALA A 194 -21.83 -28.39 -8.61
C ALA A 194 -22.82 -27.50 -9.40
N ARG A 195 -22.46 -27.09 -10.63
CA ARG A 195 -23.29 -26.27 -11.52
C ARG A 195 -23.75 -27.02 -12.79
N HIS A 196 -23.06 -28.09 -13.17
CA HIS A 196 -23.31 -28.84 -14.40
C HIS A 196 -23.34 -30.33 -14.08
N GLU A 197 -24.54 -30.90 -14.04
CA GLU A 197 -24.76 -32.30 -13.66
C GLU A 197 -24.18 -33.31 -14.68
N ASP A 198 -23.89 -32.84 -15.89
CA ASP A 198 -23.39 -33.61 -17.01
C ASP A 198 -21.86 -33.56 -17.17
N ILE A 199 -21.15 -32.74 -16.39
CA ILE A 199 -19.71 -32.54 -16.54
C ILE A 199 -18.97 -33.03 -15.30
N VAL A 200 -18.01 -33.95 -15.52
CA VAL A 200 -17.09 -34.41 -14.49
C VAL A 200 -16.23 -33.23 -14.00
N ALA A 201 -16.18 -33.05 -12.69
CA ALA A 201 -15.36 -32.05 -12.05
C ALA A 201 -13.89 -32.48 -12.05
N ASN A 202 -13.00 -31.53 -12.33
CA ASN A 202 -11.55 -31.73 -12.30
C ASN A 202 -10.87 -31.04 -11.10
N TRP A 203 -11.63 -30.24 -10.35
CA TRP A 203 -11.15 -29.52 -9.17
C TRP A 203 -12.20 -29.48 -8.06
N ALA A 204 -11.74 -29.37 -6.82
CA ALA A 204 -12.55 -28.94 -5.69
C ALA A 204 -12.16 -27.51 -5.29
N CYS A 205 -13.15 -26.67 -4.99
CA CYS A 205 -12.92 -25.32 -4.50
C CYS A 205 -12.20 -25.40 -3.15
N PRO A 206 -11.02 -24.80 -2.96
CA PRO A 206 -10.24 -24.92 -1.72
C PRO A 206 -10.94 -24.29 -0.51
N ARG A 207 -11.94 -23.43 -0.76
CA ARG A 207 -12.64 -22.69 0.28
C ARG A 207 -13.88 -23.41 0.80
N CYS A 208 -14.73 -23.91 -0.10
CA CYS A 208 -16.01 -24.54 0.28
C CYS A 208 -16.10 -26.02 -0.08
N GLY A 209 -15.08 -26.60 -0.72
CA GLY A 209 -15.07 -27.99 -1.16
C GLY A 209 -15.93 -28.29 -2.39
N ALA A 210 -16.65 -27.32 -2.95
CA ALA A 210 -17.52 -27.54 -4.11
C ALA A 210 -16.73 -28.01 -5.34
N PHE A 211 -17.20 -29.08 -5.97
CA PHE A 211 -16.61 -29.63 -7.19
C PHE A 211 -16.90 -28.74 -8.41
N MET A 212 -15.89 -28.51 -9.25
CA MET A 212 -15.92 -27.59 -10.39
C MET A 212 -15.38 -28.26 -11.65
N CYS A 213 -16.03 -28.01 -12.78
CA CYS A 213 -15.49 -28.34 -14.09
C CYS A 213 -14.57 -27.22 -14.63
N PRO A 214 -13.79 -27.46 -15.70
CA PRO A 214 -12.92 -26.45 -16.32
C PRO A 214 -13.66 -25.18 -16.80
N ARG A 215 -14.98 -25.25 -17.02
CA ARG A 215 -15.79 -24.08 -17.41
C ARG A 215 -16.22 -23.23 -16.22
N CYS A 216 -16.24 -23.78 -15.02
CA CYS A 216 -16.69 -23.10 -13.80
C CYS A 216 -15.53 -22.63 -12.93
N GLU A 217 -14.29 -23.03 -13.22
CA GLU A 217 -13.14 -22.52 -12.48
C GLU A 217 -12.93 -21.04 -12.81
N ASN A 218 -12.91 -20.20 -11.77
CA ASN A 218 -12.49 -18.81 -11.88
C ASN A 218 -11.17 -18.64 -11.15
N ARG A 219 -10.23 -17.96 -11.79
CA ARG A 219 -8.88 -17.74 -11.26
C ARG A 219 -8.52 -16.26 -11.34
N THR A 220 -7.82 -15.73 -10.34
CA THR A 220 -7.28 -14.36 -10.41
C THR A 220 -6.06 -14.27 -11.32
N ARG A 221 -5.30 -15.35 -11.37
CA ARG A 221 -4.16 -15.57 -12.26
C ARG A 221 -4.07 -17.04 -12.61
N GLN A 222 -3.39 -17.38 -13.70
CA GLN A 222 -3.33 -18.75 -14.18
C GLN A 222 -2.84 -19.73 -13.09
N GLU A 223 -1.88 -19.27 -12.30
CA GLU A 223 -1.26 -19.98 -11.18
C GLU A 223 -1.97 -19.86 -9.81
N SER A 224 -3.12 -19.18 -9.71
CA SER A 224 -3.92 -19.16 -8.48
C SER A 224 -4.81 -20.40 -8.36
N LEU A 225 -5.14 -20.77 -7.12
CA LEU A 225 -6.12 -21.82 -6.86
C LEU A 225 -7.48 -21.43 -7.47
N PRO A 226 -8.15 -22.36 -8.19
CA PRO A 226 -9.46 -22.08 -8.76
C PRO A 226 -10.51 -21.91 -7.66
N LEU A 227 -11.38 -20.90 -7.83
CA LEU A 227 -12.55 -20.68 -6.98
C LEU A 227 -13.83 -21.02 -7.74
N CYS A 228 -14.81 -21.56 -7.02
CA CYS A 228 -16.13 -21.81 -7.61
C CYS A 228 -16.86 -20.49 -7.87
N PRO A 229 -17.84 -20.46 -8.78
CA PRO A 229 -18.56 -19.22 -9.12
C PRO A 229 -19.12 -18.49 -7.89
N GLY A 230 -19.69 -19.23 -6.93
CA GLY A 230 -20.19 -18.63 -5.68
C GLY A 230 -19.10 -17.99 -4.82
N CYS A 231 -17.97 -18.69 -4.62
CA CYS A 231 -16.83 -18.12 -3.88
C CYS A 231 -16.18 -16.95 -4.63
N TRP A 232 -16.17 -17.00 -5.96
CA TRP A 232 -15.66 -15.93 -6.81
C TRP A 232 -16.51 -14.66 -6.71
N GLU A 233 -17.84 -14.78 -6.73
CA GLU A 233 -18.74 -13.65 -6.51
C GLU A 233 -18.57 -13.05 -5.11
N LEU A 234 -18.45 -13.88 -4.08
CA LEU A 234 -18.20 -13.42 -2.70
C LEU A 234 -16.87 -12.65 -2.60
N ARG A 235 -15.83 -13.14 -3.27
CA ARG A 235 -14.55 -12.42 -3.38
C ARG A 235 -14.73 -11.07 -4.08
N GLY A 236 -15.44 -11.03 -5.20
CA GLY A 236 -15.69 -9.80 -5.95
C GLY A 236 -16.43 -8.72 -5.14
N ARG A 237 -17.32 -9.12 -4.23
CA ARG A 237 -18.03 -8.21 -3.32
C ARG A 237 -17.16 -7.74 -2.16
N ALA A 238 -16.29 -8.60 -1.64
CA ALA A 238 -15.46 -8.32 -0.49
C ALA A 238 -14.19 -7.51 -0.83
N ILE A 239 -13.70 -7.58 -2.07
CA ILE A 239 -12.69 -6.66 -2.57
C ILE A 239 -13.39 -5.33 -2.84
N GLU A 240 -13.54 -4.50 -1.81
CA GLU A 240 -13.98 -3.12 -1.97
C GLU A 240 -13.10 -2.46 -3.03
N LYS A 241 -13.71 -2.01 -4.13
CA LYS A 241 -13.02 -1.12 -5.06
C LYS A 241 -12.52 0.05 -4.22
N PRO A 242 -11.23 0.41 -4.30
CA PRO A 242 -10.69 1.49 -3.50
C PRO A 242 -11.59 2.70 -3.71
N PRO A 243 -12.15 3.31 -2.63
CA PRO A 243 -13.11 4.38 -2.77
C PRO A 243 -12.53 5.41 -3.72
N GLU A 244 -13.27 5.74 -4.76
CA GLU A 244 -12.95 6.84 -5.66
C GLU A 244 -12.98 8.11 -4.81
N SER A 245 -11.87 8.40 -4.15
CA SER A 245 -11.76 9.56 -3.29
C SER A 245 -12.01 10.78 -4.15
N ALA A 246 -13.01 11.60 -3.81
CA ALA A 246 -13.33 12.84 -4.51
C ALA A 246 -12.10 13.74 -4.74
N LEU A 247 -11.10 13.61 -3.87
CA LEU A 247 -9.75 14.17 -4.01
C LEU A 247 -8.85 13.21 -4.81
N THR A 248 -9.20 12.95 -6.06
CA THR A 248 -8.25 12.33 -6.99
C THR A 248 -7.06 13.28 -7.18
N ALA A 249 -5.87 12.74 -7.40
CA ALA A 249 -4.66 13.55 -7.62
C ALA A 249 -4.84 14.67 -8.67
N PRO A 250 -5.57 14.46 -9.79
CA PRO A 250 -5.89 15.52 -10.75
C PRO A 250 -6.76 16.64 -10.17
N ASN A 251 -7.75 16.31 -9.33
CA ASN A 251 -8.60 17.31 -8.68
C ASN A 251 -7.82 18.14 -7.65
N VAL A 252 -6.89 17.51 -6.91
CA VAL A 252 -5.99 18.21 -5.98
C VAL A 252 -5.08 19.19 -6.72
N GLY A 253 -4.50 18.77 -7.85
CA GLY A 253 -3.68 19.65 -8.69
C GLY A 253 -4.47 20.84 -9.24
N LEU A 254 -5.69 20.61 -9.71
CA LEU A 254 -6.58 21.66 -10.19
C LEU A 254 -6.91 22.69 -9.08
N LEU A 255 -7.26 22.23 -7.88
CA LEU A 255 -7.51 23.09 -6.71
C LEU A 255 -6.28 23.93 -6.35
N LEU A 256 -5.09 23.31 -6.32
CA LEU A 256 -3.83 24.02 -6.08
C LEU A 256 -3.48 25.02 -7.18
N GLY A 257 -3.78 24.71 -8.44
CA GLY A 257 -3.66 25.64 -9.56
C GLY A 257 -4.57 26.86 -9.37
N LEU A 258 -5.82 26.63 -8.95
CA LEU A 258 -6.77 27.70 -8.68
C LEU A 258 -6.35 28.57 -7.48
N VAL A 259 -5.89 27.97 -6.38
CA VAL A 259 -5.37 28.69 -5.21
C VAL A 259 -4.10 29.50 -5.57
N SER A 260 -3.29 29.03 -6.53
CA SER A 260 -2.09 29.76 -6.95
C SER A 260 -2.37 31.05 -7.74
N LEU A 261 -3.63 31.30 -8.12
CA LEU A 261 -4.06 32.60 -8.67
C LEU A 261 -4.14 33.71 -7.61
N VAL A 262 -4.15 33.35 -6.32
CA VAL A 262 -4.12 34.34 -5.24
C VAL A 262 -2.73 34.99 -5.20
N PRO A 263 -2.62 36.32 -5.42
CA PRO A 263 -1.34 37.03 -5.40
C PRO A 263 -0.61 36.89 -4.05
N PHE A 264 0.71 37.03 -4.06
CA PHE A 264 1.60 36.98 -2.88
C PHE A 264 1.76 35.61 -2.20
N CYS A 265 1.18 34.55 -2.76
CA CYS A 265 1.37 33.17 -2.31
C CYS A 265 2.66 32.53 -2.89
N PHE A 266 3.82 33.16 -2.65
CA PHE A 266 5.13 32.76 -3.24
C PHE A 266 5.55 31.32 -2.94
N ILE A 267 5.12 30.74 -1.81
CA ILE A 267 5.43 29.36 -1.42
C ILE A 267 4.51 28.36 -2.13
N LEU A 268 3.25 28.73 -2.36
CA LEU A 268 2.23 27.85 -2.95
C LEU A 268 2.44 27.63 -4.44
N GLN A 269 2.99 28.62 -5.15
CA GLN A 269 3.28 28.55 -6.58
C GLN A 269 4.29 27.45 -6.96
N PRO A 270 5.50 27.36 -6.36
CA PRO A 270 6.43 26.28 -6.65
C PRO A 270 5.86 24.92 -6.23
N VAL A 271 5.13 24.84 -5.11
CA VAL A 271 4.48 23.60 -4.68
C VAL A 271 3.43 23.13 -5.70
N SER A 272 2.57 24.03 -6.13
CA SER A 272 1.51 23.80 -7.13
C SER A 272 2.12 23.34 -8.46
N LEU A 273 3.18 24.03 -8.92
CA LEU A 273 3.87 23.71 -10.17
C LEU A 273 4.42 22.29 -10.15
N VAL A 274 5.17 21.93 -9.11
CA VAL A 274 5.81 20.60 -9.06
C VAL A 274 4.76 19.49 -8.90
N LEU A 275 3.72 19.69 -8.07
CA LEU A 275 2.64 18.72 -7.94
C LEU A 275 1.90 18.51 -9.27
N ASN A 276 1.65 19.58 -10.03
CA ASN A 276 1.01 19.50 -11.35
C ASN A 276 1.88 18.75 -12.37
N ILE A 277 3.20 18.98 -12.35
CA ILE A 277 4.15 18.21 -13.18
C ILE A 277 4.14 16.73 -12.81
N VAL A 278 4.22 16.41 -11.52
CA VAL A 278 4.18 15.02 -11.01
C VAL A 278 2.89 14.33 -11.44
N ASN A 279 1.74 15.00 -11.28
CA ASN A 279 0.44 14.46 -11.65
C ASN A 279 0.35 14.21 -13.16
N LEU A 280 0.89 15.11 -13.98
CA LEU A 280 0.94 14.96 -15.43
C LEU A 280 1.80 13.75 -15.85
N VAL A 281 2.99 13.60 -15.25
CA VAL A 281 3.89 12.47 -15.53
C VAL A 281 3.24 11.16 -15.11
N LYS A 282 2.59 11.13 -13.95
CA LYS A 282 1.89 9.95 -13.44
C LYS A 282 0.72 9.55 -14.34
N ALA A 283 -0.12 10.51 -14.73
CA ALA A 283 -1.24 10.28 -15.63
C ALA A 283 -0.80 9.73 -17.00
N ARG A 284 0.37 10.15 -17.53
CA ARG A 284 0.95 9.57 -18.75
C ARG A 284 1.46 8.13 -18.55
N ARG A 285 2.15 7.84 -17.44
CA ARG A 285 2.75 6.51 -17.20
C ARG A 285 1.71 5.42 -16.90
N GLU A 286 0.64 5.79 -16.22
CA GLU A 286 -0.38 4.84 -15.78
C GLU A 286 -1.47 4.60 -16.84
N GLY A 287 -1.38 5.25 -18.01
CA GLY A 287 -2.44 5.19 -19.02
C GLY A 287 -3.74 5.79 -18.51
N GLY A 288 -3.65 6.83 -17.66
CA GLY A 288 -4.80 7.50 -17.07
C GLY A 288 -5.76 8.04 -18.12
N SER A 289 -7.01 8.27 -17.72
CA SER A 289 -8.05 8.73 -18.65
C SER A 289 -7.62 10.03 -19.35
N ARG A 290 -8.07 10.25 -20.60
CA ARG A 290 -7.83 11.53 -21.32
C ARG A 290 -8.30 12.73 -20.51
N LEU A 291 -9.32 12.55 -19.67
CA LEU A 291 -9.88 13.57 -18.80
C LEU A 291 -8.90 13.96 -17.68
N ASP A 292 -8.20 12.99 -17.07
CA ASP A 292 -7.18 13.25 -16.05
C ASP A 292 -5.98 14.01 -16.62
N GLN A 293 -5.57 13.67 -17.84
CA GLN A 293 -4.50 14.39 -18.54
C GLN A 293 -4.90 15.85 -18.83
N ARG A 294 -6.13 16.09 -19.29
CA ARG A 294 -6.65 17.46 -19.51
C ARG A 294 -6.70 18.26 -18.23
N LYS A 295 -7.13 17.67 -17.11
CA LYS A 295 -7.14 18.32 -15.79
C LYS A 295 -5.72 18.70 -15.32
N ALA A 296 -4.75 17.81 -15.49
CA ALA A 296 -3.35 18.10 -15.15
C ALA A 296 -2.78 19.24 -16.00
N ILE A 297 -3.05 19.26 -17.31
CA ILE A 297 -2.64 20.37 -18.19
C ILE A 297 -3.30 21.69 -17.76
N ALA A 298 -4.62 21.69 -17.53
CA ALA A 298 -5.35 22.87 -17.08
C ALA A 298 -4.80 23.42 -15.76
N SER A 299 -4.48 22.55 -14.81
CA SER A 299 -3.87 22.96 -13.54
C SER A 299 -2.50 23.62 -13.72
N LEU A 300 -1.68 23.11 -14.65
CA LEU A 300 -0.35 23.65 -14.94
C LEU A 300 -0.42 25.02 -15.62
N VAL A 301 -1.40 25.20 -16.52
CA VAL A 301 -1.71 26.51 -17.14
C VAL A 301 -2.16 27.51 -16.08
N LEU A 302 -3.06 27.11 -15.17
CA LEU A 302 -3.52 27.97 -14.06
C LEU A 302 -2.37 28.39 -13.14
N THR A 303 -1.47 27.47 -12.79
CA THR A 303 -0.27 27.80 -12.01
C THR A 303 0.63 28.79 -12.75
N GLY A 304 0.85 28.58 -14.05
CA GLY A 304 1.63 29.50 -14.89
C GLY A 304 1.04 30.91 -14.90
N LEU A 305 -0.28 31.03 -15.09
CA LEU A 305 -0.97 32.32 -15.04
C LEU A 305 -0.84 32.99 -13.66
N GLY A 306 -0.99 32.24 -12.57
CA GLY A 306 -0.82 32.76 -11.21
C GLY A 306 0.59 33.28 -10.94
N THR A 307 1.62 32.57 -11.43
CA THR A 307 3.02 33.02 -11.32
C THR A 307 3.27 34.31 -12.11
N VAL A 308 2.79 34.39 -13.36
CA VAL A 308 2.95 35.61 -14.19
C VAL A 308 2.25 36.78 -13.53
N LEU A 309 1.01 36.61 -13.06
CA LEU A 309 0.26 37.66 -12.38
C LEU A 309 1.00 38.18 -11.13
N THR A 310 1.56 37.27 -10.32
CA THR A 310 2.27 37.64 -9.09
C THR A 310 3.56 38.41 -9.39
N VAL A 311 4.33 37.98 -10.40
CA VAL A 311 5.53 38.70 -10.84
C VAL A 311 5.18 40.07 -11.38
N THR A 312 4.14 40.19 -12.21
CA THR A 312 3.68 41.47 -12.75
C THR A 312 3.26 42.43 -11.64
N LEU A 313 2.46 41.97 -10.66
CA LEU A 313 2.05 42.79 -9.52
C LEU A 313 3.24 43.20 -8.65
N TYR A 314 4.22 42.31 -8.46
CA TYR A 314 5.45 42.63 -7.73
C TYR A 314 6.26 43.71 -8.44
N ILE A 315 6.44 43.60 -9.77
CA ILE A 315 7.16 44.60 -10.58
C ILE A 315 6.43 45.95 -10.55
N LEU A 316 5.11 45.97 -10.77
CA LEU A 316 4.32 47.20 -10.76
C LEU A 316 4.29 47.86 -9.37
N GLY A 317 4.18 47.08 -8.30
CA GLY A 317 4.18 47.60 -6.93
C GLY A 317 5.57 48.02 -6.43
N SER A 318 6.65 47.64 -7.11
CA SER A 318 8.03 48.02 -6.79
C SER A 318 8.47 49.36 -7.40
N GLN A 319 7.61 49.99 -8.22
CA GLN A 319 7.92 51.31 -8.75
C GLN A 319 7.66 52.38 -7.67
N PRO A 320 8.69 53.14 -7.27
CA PRO A 320 8.62 54.13 -6.20
C PRO A 320 7.81 55.38 -6.58
#